data_AF-A0A6V7UNW7-F1
#
_entry.id   AF-A0A6V7UNW7-F1
#
_cell.length_a   1.000
_cell.length_b   1.000
_cell.length_c   1.000
_cell.angle_alpha   90.00
_cell.angle_beta   90.00
_cell.angle_gamma   90.00
#
_symmetry.space_group_name_H-M   'P 1'
#
loop_
_entity.id
_entity.type
_entity.pdbx_description
1 polymer ?
#
loop_
_entity_poly.entity_id
_entity_poly.type
_entity_poly.pdbx_seq_one_letter_code
_entity_poly.pdbx_strand_id
1 'polypeptide(L)'
;MSEKGKIIQLRGMSLFHSNLQEGTIFYNAETVRALKCSWRANIVRAAMGVYMFSPGYLANKNKEKAKIKAVVDAAIANGMYVLVDWHYTSDEIFEEAAKQFFKEMSTEYRGVPNVLYEIYNEPVKNSWDVVIRANDKDAIINCGTPWYDQKILDAYSNPIKNYNNIMYTLHFYASEGGADQLRKVVEIALKRKFPIFVTEHGLTLGTGDGPINEQQTNLW
;
A
#
# COMPACT_ATOMS: atom_id res chain seq x y z
N MET A 1 3.27 11.83 11.74
CA MET A 1 2.59 12.31 12.97
C MET A 1 1.25 12.90 12.58
N SER A 2 0.25 12.92 13.49
CA SER A 2 -0.99 13.69 13.27
C SER A 2 -0.69 15.19 13.15
N GLU A 3 -1.65 15.97 12.66
CA GLU A 3 -1.62 17.45 12.68
C GLU A 3 -1.39 18.04 14.08
N LYS A 4 -1.73 17.27 15.14
CA LYS A 4 -1.53 17.66 16.54
C LYS A 4 -0.21 17.13 17.14
N GLY A 5 0.72 16.66 16.30
CA GLY A 5 2.03 16.16 16.74
C GLY A 5 2.01 14.79 17.44
N LYS A 6 0.85 14.11 17.52
CA LYS A 6 0.76 12.76 18.09
C LYS A 6 1.30 11.71 17.13
N ILE A 7 2.03 10.73 17.66
CA ILE A 7 2.38 9.50 16.94
C ILE A 7 1.08 8.73 16.68
N ILE A 8 0.88 8.31 15.43
CA ILE A 8 -0.25 7.47 15.01
C ILE A 8 0.34 6.14 14.55
N GLN A 9 -0.31 5.04 14.90
CA GLN A 9 -0.07 3.74 14.29
C GLN A 9 -1.33 3.29 13.54
N LEU A 10 -1.15 2.96 12.27
CA LEU A 10 -2.22 2.43 11.43
C LEU A 10 -2.14 0.89 11.44
N ARG A 11 -3.28 0.24 11.63
CA ARG A 11 -3.45 -1.21 11.65
C ARG A 11 -4.78 -1.54 10.99
N GLY A 12 -4.77 -2.47 10.06
CA GLY A 12 -5.95 -2.79 9.27
C GLY A 12 -5.70 -3.92 8.30
N MET A 13 -6.58 -4.02 7.30
CA MET A 13 -6.57 -5.10 6.33
C MET A 13 -6.38 -4.57 4.90
N SER A 14 -5.66 -5.33 4.09
CA SER A 14 -5.69 -5.20 2.65
C SER A 14 -6.87 -5.98 2.09
N LEU A 15 -7.60 -5.39 1.16
CA LEU A 15 -8.46 -6.16 0.27
C LEU A 15 -7.58 -6.92 -0.71
N PHE A 16 -8.05 -8.09 -1.14
CA PHE A 16 -7.39 -8.87 -2.18
C PHE A 16 -7.54 -8.19 -3.54
N HIS A 17 -6.74 -8.57 -4.54
CA HIS A 17 -6.75 -8.03 -5.90
C HIS A 17 -8.14 -7.63 -6.42
N SER A 18 -8.31 -6.36 -6.80
CA SER A 18 -9.59 -5.84 -7.28
C SER A 18 -10.10 -6.53 -8.54
N ASN A 19 -9.21 -7.04 -9.39
CA ASN A 19 -9.55 -7.66 -10.67
C ASN A 19 -9.90 -9.16 -10.55
N LEU A 20 -9.58 -9.79 -9.42
CA LEU A 20 -9.93 -11.19 -9.14
C LEU A 20 -11.31 -11.29 -8.50
N GLN A 21 -12.01 -12.39 -8.79
CA GLN A 21 -13.41 -12.53 -8.37
C GLN A 21 -13.52 -12.72 -6.84
N GLU A 22 -12.54 -13.42 -6.27
CA GLU A 22 -12.33 -13.62 -4.84
C GLU A 22 -12.20 -12.29 -4.09
N GLY A 23 -11.54 -11.30 -4.71
CA GLY A 23 -11.37 -9.96 -4.14
C GLY A 23 -12.54 -9.03 -4.44
N THR A 24 -13.03 -9.03 -5.68
CA THR A 24 -14.05 -8.08 -6.20
C THR A 24 -15.27 -7.95 -5.28
N ILE A 25 -15.74 -9.05 -4.72
CA ILE A 25 -16.95 -9.07 -3.88
C ILE A 25 -16.81 -8.25 -2.59
N PHE A 26 -15.59 -7.90 -2.17
CA PHE A 26 -15.31 -7.16 -0.94
C PHE A 26 -15.13 -5.64 -1.16
N TYR A 27 -15.10 -5.14 -2.41
CA TYR A 27 -14.96 -3.71 -2.71
C TYR A 27 -16.30 -2.96 -2.58
N ASN A 28 -16.81 -2.88 -1.36
CA ASN A 28 -18.08 -2.23 -1.02
C ASN A 28 -18.05 -1.61 0.39
N ALA A 29 -19.06 -0.79 0.69
CA ALA A 29 -19.14 -0.05 1.95
C ALA A 29 -19.40 -0.95 3.16
N GLU A 30 -20.11 -2.07 2.97
CA GLU A 30 -20.41 -3.04 4.02
C GLU A 30 -19.14 -3.69 4.57
N THR A 31 -18.22 -4.09 3.70
CA THR A 31 -16.91 -4.63 4.07
C THR A 31 -16.10 -3.59 4.85
N VAL A 32 -15.98 -2.37 4.33
CA VAL A 32 -15.21 -1.30 5.00
C VAL A 32 -15.78 -1.00 6.39
N ARG A 33 -17.12 -0.94 6.51
CA ARG A 33 -17.79 -0.76 7.81
C ARG A 33 -17.52 -1.93 8.75
N ALA A 34 -17.52 -3.18 8.26
CA ALA A 34 -17.19 -4.35 9.07
C ALA A 34 -15.74 -4.30 9.58
N LEU A 35 -14.78 -3.91 8.72
CA LEU A 35 -13.39 -3.70 9.12
C LEU A 35 -13.27 -2.60 10.20
N LYS A 36 -14.00 -1.49 10.06
CA LYS A 36 -14.03 -0.43 11.07
C LYS A 36 -14.60 -0.92 12.40
N CYS A 37 -15.83 -1.41 12.36
CA CYS A 37 -16.66 -1.57 13.55
C CYS A 37 -16.38 -2.88 14.27
N SER A 38 -16.21 -3.97 13.52
CA SER A 38 -16.02 -5.30 14.09
C SER A 38 -14.54 -5.61 14.31
N TRP A 39 -13.66 -5.24 13.36
CA TRP A 39 -12.23 -5.55 13.44
C TRP A 39 -11.40 -4.41 14.04
N ARG A 40 -12.04 -3.26 14.31
CA ARG A 40 -11.40 -2.05 14.87
C ARG A 40 -10.21 -1.56 14.04
N ALA A 41 -10.22 -1.84 12.74
CA ALA A 41 -9.22 -1.32 11.82
C ALA A 41 -9.34 0.21 11.73
N ASN A 42 -8.19 0.88 11.59
CA ASN A 42 -8.15 2.32 11.34
C ASN A 42 -7.61 2.68 9.93
N ILE A 43 -7.22 1.67 9.15
CA ILE A 43 -6.88 1.78 7.73
C ILE A 43 -7.46 0.59 6.96
N VAL A 44 -7.82 0.79 5.69
CA VAL A 44 -8.08 -0.28 4.72
C VAL A 44 -7.22 -0.04 3.47
N ARG A 45 -6.60 -1.09 2.92
CA ARG A 45 -5.83 -0.99 1.68
C ARG A 45 -6.66 -1.51 0.50
N ALA A 46 -6.75 -0.72 -0.56
CA ALA A 46 -7.49 -1.01 -1.78
C ALA A 46 -6.51 -1.38 -2.90
N ALA A 47 -6.20 -2.67 -3.02
CA ALA A 47 -5.25 -3.22 -3.98
C ALA A 47 -5.83 -3.22 -5.40
N MET A 48 -5.54 -2.19 -6.20
CA MET A 48 -6.08 -2.07 -7.56
C MET A 48 -5.28 -2.95 -8.53
N GLY A 49 -5.88 -4.06 -8.95
CA GLY A 49 -5.26 -4.96 -9.93
C GLY A 49 -5.05 -4.26 -11.27
N VAL A 50 -3.81 -4.23 -11.75
CA VAL A 50 -3.44 -3.52 -12.99
C VAL A 50 -3.59 -4.42 -14.21
N TYR A 51 -2.77 -5.48 -14.27
CA TYR A 51 -2.72 -6.45 -15.37
C TYR A 51 -1.97 -7.72 -14.90
N MET A 52 -2.56 -8.44 -13.96
CA MET A 52 -2.02 -9.73 -13.48
C MET A 52 -3.17 -10.70 -13.21
N PHE A 53 -3.00 -11.95 -13.62
CA PHE A 53 -3.94 -13.09 -13.44
C PHE A 53 -5.29 -12.96 -14.18
N SER A 54 -5.83 -11.76 -14.33
CA SER A 54 -7.07 -11.44 -15.05
C SER A 54 -7.06 -9.99 -15.57
N PRO A 55 -7.94 -9.61 -16.50
CA PRO A 55 -8.04 -8.23 -16.98
C PRO A 55 -8.32 -7.23 -15.84
N GLY A 56 -7.36 -6.36 -15.55
CA GLY A 56 -7.45 -5.32 -14.51
C GLY A 56 -7.66 -3.90 -15.07
N TYR A 57 -7.08 -2.91 -14.40
CA TYR A 57 -7.23 -1.49 -14.73
C TYR A 57 -6.86 -1.19 -16.20
N LEU A 58 -5.82 -1.83 -16.76
CA LEU A 58 -5.44 -1.58 -18.16
C LEU A 58 -6.53 -1.99 -19.15
N ALA A 59 -7.29 -3.04 -18.85
CA ALA A 59 -8.38 -3.53 -19.69
C ALA A 59 -9.70 -2.81 -19.42
N ASN A 60 -9.99 -2.44 -18.17
CA ASN A 60 -11.25 -1.78 -17.80
C ASN A 60 -11.07 -0.72 -16.72
N LYS A 61 -10.47 0.42 -17.12
CA LYS A 61 -10.11 1.54 -16.23
C LYS A 61 -11.27 2.01 -15.37
N ASN A 62 -12.47 2.17 -15.96
CA ASN A 62 -13.63 2.71 -15.25
C ASN A 62 -14.17 1.71 -14.21
N LYS A 63 -14.21 0.42 -14.54
CA LYS A 63 -14.68 -0.62 -13.62
C LYS A 63 -13.77 -0.74 -12.40
N GLU A 64 -12.45 -0.83 -12.61
CA GLU A 64 -11.52 -0.99 -11.49
C GLU A 64 -11.43 0.30 -10.65
N LYS A 65 -11.42 1.49 -11.27
CA LYS A 65 -11.53 2.75 -10.51
C LYS A 65 -12.79 2.83 -9.66
N ALA A 66 -13.95 2.42 -10.18
CA ALA A 66 -15.19 2.47 -9.42
C ALA A 66 -15.13 1.64 -8.13
N LYS A 67 -14.46 0.47 -8.17
CA LYS A 67 -14.20 -0.36 -6.98
C LYS A 67 -13.32 0.36 -5.96
N ILE A 68 -12.22 0.97 -6.41
CA ILE A 68 -11.32 1.72 -5.53
C ILE A 68 -12.05 2.90 -4.89
N LYS A 69 -12.80 3.66 -5.68
CA LYS A 69 -13.59 4.80 -5.18
C LYS A 69 -14.63 4.36 -4.15
N ALA A 70 -15.33 3.25 -4.37
CA ALA A 70 -16.28 2.72 -3.39
C ALA A 70 -15.63 2.44 -2.02
N VAL A 71 -14.39 1.93 -2.01
CA VAL A 71 -13.64 1.70 -0.77
C VAL A 71 -13.15 3.00 -0.15
N VAL A 72 -12.64 3.94 -0.96
CA VAL A 72 -12.18 5.26 -0.51
C VAL A 72 -13.31 6.06 0.13
N ASP A 73 -14.44 6.19 -0.57
CA ASP A 73 -15.62 6.91 -0.10
C ASP A 73 -16.16 6.30 1.21
N ALA A 74 -16.23 4.97 1.28
CA ALA A 74 -16.65 4.28 2.49
C ALA A 74 -15.66 4.48 3.65
N ALA A 75 -14.35 4.48 3.40
CA ALA A 75 -13.36 4.72 4.44
C ALA A 75 -13.45 6.15 4.99
N ILE A 76 -13.62 7.15 4.12
CA ILE A 76 -13.85 8.54 4.49
C ILE A 76 -15.11 8.65 5.37
N ALA A 77 -16.24 8.07 4.92
CA ALA A 77 -17.51 8.11 5.65
C ALA A 77 -17.44 7.45 7.05
N ASN A 78 -16.53 6.48 7.24
CA ASN A 78 -16.33 5.77 8.51
C ASN A 78 -15.17 6.33 9.35
N GLY A 79 -14.54 7.43 8.94
CA GLY A 79 -13.39 8.01 9.64
C GLY A 79 -12.21 7.02 9.74
N MET A 80 -11.95 6.31 8.64
CA MET A 80 -10.78 5.44 8.44
C MET A 80 -9.82 6.06 7.44
N TYR A 81 -8.54 5.75 7.58
CA TYR A 81 -7.60 5.93 6.49
C TYR A 81 -7.85 4.90 5.39
N VAL A 82 -7.44 5.22 4.17
CA VAL A 82 -7.43 4.30 3.04
C VAL A 82 -6.12 4.42 2.29
N LEU A 83 -5.50 3.28 1.96
CA LEU A 83 -4.34 3.22 1.08
C LEU A 83 -4.80 2.81 -0.32
N VAL A 84 -4.66 3.71 -1.28
CA VAL A 84 -4.93 3.46 -2.70
C VAL A 84 -3.67 2.90 -3.34
N ASP A 85 -3.70 1.64 -3.71
CA ASP A 85 -2.53 0.89 -4.16
C ASP A 85 -2.60 0.55 -5.66
N TRP A 86 -1.54 0.89 -6.39
CA TRP A 86 -1.27 0.41 -7.74
C TRP A 86 -0.68 -1.01 -7.65
N HIS A 87 -1.59 -1.99 -7.61
CA HIS A 87 -1.26 -3.36 -7.27
C HIS A 87 -0.72 -4.14 -8.48
N TYR A 88 0.61 -4.10 -8.62
CA TYR A 88 1.34 -4.73 -9.70
C TYR A 88 2.73 -5.15 -9.25
N THR A 89 3.25 -6.23 -9.84
CA THR A 89 4.56 -6.82 -9.53
C THR A 89 5.20 -7.32 -10.83
N SER A 90 6.06 -6.52 -11.47
CA SER A 90 6.85 -6.95 -12.65
C SER A 90 7.93 -5.91 -13.04
N ASP A 91 8.76 -6.24 -14.03
CA ASP A 91 9.72 -5.29 -14.64
C ASP A 91 9.05 -4.18 -15.46
N GLU A 92 7.82 -4.42 -15.95
CA GLU A 92 7.05 -3.47 -16.77
C GLU A 92 6.23 -2.50 -15.92
N ILE A 93 6.69 -1.27 -15.75
CA ILE A 93 6.14 -0.35 -14.75
C ILE A 93 4.80 0.33 -15.13
N PHE A 94 4.31 0.17 -16.37
CA PHE A 94 3.11 0.85 -16.91
C PHE A 94 2.98 2.33 -16.51
N GLU A 95 4.09 3.05 -16.58
CA GLU A 95 4.27 4.37 -15.97
C GLU A 95 3.16 5.38 -16.33
N GLU A 96 2.87 5.54 -17.61
CA GLU A 96 1.84 6.50 -18.06
C GLU A 96 0.44 6.14 -17.57
N ALA A 97 0.13 4.84 -17.44
CA ALA A 97 -1.16 4.39 -16.92
C ALA A 97 -1.28 4.65 -15.41
N ALA A 98 -0.20 4.40 -14.66
CA ALA A 98 -0.11 4.70 -13.24
C ALA A 98 -0.22 6.22 -13.00
N LYS A 99 0.51 7.03 -13.78
CA LYS A 99 0.47 8.49 -13.73
C LYS A 99 -0.94 9.03 -13.97
N GLN A 100 -1.62 8.52 -14.99
CA GLN A 100 -2.99 8.92 -15.29
C GLN A 100 -3.94 8.55 -14.13
N PHE A 101 -3.83 7.33 -13.59
CA PHE A 101 -4.64 6.88 -12.47
C PHE A 101 -4.44 7.77 -11.24
N PHE A 102 -3.20 7.97 -10.80
CA PHE A 102 -2.92 8.79 -9.62
C PHE A 102 -3.23 10.26 -9.83
N LYS A 103 -3.09 10.79 -11.05
CA LYS A 103 -3.54 12.15 -11.38
C LYS A 103 -5.05 12.31 -11.16
N GLU A 104 -5.85 11.34 -11.59
CA GLU A 104 -7.31 11.36 -11.38
C GLU A 104 -7.66 11.23 -9.89
N MET A 105 -7.12 10.22 -9.20
CA MET A 105 -7.41 9.99 -7.78
C MET A 105 -6.97 11.17 -6.89
N SER A 106 -5.77 11.73 -7.12
CA SER A 106 -5.28 12.89 -6.37
C SER A 106 -5.98 14.20 -6.73
N THR A 107 -6.62 14.28 -7.89
CA THR A 107 -7.48 15.43 -8.22
C THR A 107 -8.81 15.33 -7.47
N GLU A 108 -9.43 14.14 -7.48
CA GLU A 108 -10.73 13.90 -6.87
C GLU A 108 -10.68 13.96 -5.34
N TYR A 109 -9.69 13.35 -4.70
CA TYR A 109 -9.54 13.31 -3.25
C TYR A 109 -8.53 14.32 -2.71
N ARG A 110 -8.34 15.43 -3.42
CA ARG A 110 -7.38 16.47 -3.04
C ARG A 110 -7.67 17.01 -1.64
N GLY A 111 -6.66 17.02 -0.78
CA GLY A 111 -6.77 17.57 0.58
C GLY A 111 -7.62 16.72 1.52
N VAL A 112 -7.99 15.48 1.13
CA VAL A 112 -8.69 14.54 1.99
C VAL A 112 -7.65 13.78 2.83
N PRO A 113 -7.57 14.02 4.16
CA PRO A 113 -6.47 13.50 4.99
C PRO A 113 -6.53 11.98 5.19
N ASN A 114 -7.67 11.36 4.88
CA ASN A 114 -7.88 9.92 4.95
C ASN A 114 -7.10 9.17 3.86
N VAL A 115 -6.80 9.79 2.72
CA VAL A 115 -6.30 9.10 1.52
C VAL A 115 -4.79 9.12 1.48
N LEU A 116 -4.21 7.92 1.48
CA LEU A 116 -2.79 7.65 1.25
C LEU A 116 -2.65 6.96 -0.11
N TYR A 117 -1.50 7.10 -0.74
CA TYR A 117 -1.22 6.47 -2.03
C TYR A 117 -0.02 5.52 -1.93
N GLU A 118 -0.12 4.35 -2.54
CA GLU A 118 0.99 3.42 -2.77
C GLU A 118 1.21 3.34 -4.28
N ILE A 119 2.27 4.01 -4.75
CA ILE A 119 2.46 4.27 -6.19
C ILE A 119 2.95 3.04 -6.96
N TYR A 120 3.47 2.05 -6.25
CA TYR A 120 3.87 0.77 -6.78
C TYR A 120 3.93 -0.22 -5.63
N ASN A 121 3.13 -1.30 -5.70
CA ASN A 121 3.14 -2.43 -4.77
C ASN A 121 4.55 -3.02 -4.62
N GLU A 122 4.99 -3.90 -5.52
CA GLU A 122 6.24 -4.66 -5.35
C GLU A 122 7.19 -4.45 -6.54
N PRO A 123 8.00 -3.37 -6.52
CA PRO A 123 8.96 -3.14 -7.58
C PRO A 123 10.09 -4.17 -7.55
N VAL A 124 10.52 -4.58 -8.74
CA VAL A 124 11.78 -5.32 -8.91
C VAL A 124 13.00 -4.38 -8.95
N LYS A 125 12.79 -3.08 -9.22
CA LYS A 125 13.81 -2.01 -9.25
C LYS A 125 13.22 -0.64 -8.90
N ASN A 126 14.06 0.29 -8.42
CA ASN A 126 13.66 1.67 -8.11
C ASN A 126 13.13 2.36 -9.37
N SER A 127 11.89 2.84 -9.34
CA SER A 127 11.21 3.45 -10.50
C SER A 127 10.18 4.51 -10.10
N TRP A 128 10.39 5.16 -8.95
CA TRP A 128 9.40 6.07 -8.38
C TRP A 128 9.20 7.36 -9.18
N ASP A 129 7.94 7.66 -9.50
CA ASP A 129 7.50 8.99 -9.90
C ASP A 129 6.38 9.47 -8.96
N VAL A 130 6.44 10.74 -8.55
CA VAL A 130 5.61 11.34 -7.52
C VAL A 130 4.61 12.35 -8.13
N VAL A 131 3.94 11.97 -9.21
CA VAL A 131 3.01 12.86 -9.94
C VAL A 131 1.86 13.41 -9.10
N ILE A 132 1.52 12.75 -7.99
CA ILE A 132 0.49 13.17 -7.03
C ILE A 132 0.74 14.60 -6.51
N ARG A 133 2.02 15.02 -6.37
CA ARG A 133 2.41 16.30 -5.78
C ARG A 133 1.95 17.53 -6.57
N ALA A 134 1.65 17.38 -7.86
CA ALA A 134 1.07 18.45 -8.67
C ALA A 134 -0.34 18.82 -8.21
N ASN A 135 -1.08 17.85 -7.64
CA ASN A 135 -2.46 18.01 -7.18
C ASN A 135 -2.55 18.13 -5.66
N ASP A 136 -1.78 17.31 -4.93
CA ASP A 136 -1.81 17.24 -3.47
C ASP A 136 -0.38 17.28 -2.89
N LYS A 137 -0.04 18.45 -2.35
CA LYS A 137 1.30 18.74 -1.82
C LYS A 137 1.59 18.00 -0.52
N ASP A 138 0.55 17.67 0.24
CA ASP A 138 0.66 17.14 1.60
C ASP A 138 0.26 15.66 1.70
N ALA A 139 -0.32 15.07 0.66
CA ALA A 139 -0.66 13.64 0.62
C ALA A 139 0.51 12.75 1.05
N ILE A 140 0.23 11.72 1.85
CA ILE A 140 1.23 10.72 2.21
C ILE A 140 1.35 9.70 1.06
N ILE A 141 2.58 9.45 0.64
CA ILE A 141 2.89 8.55 -0.47
C ILE A 141 3.84 7.45 0.03
N ASN A 142 3.42 6.20 -0.14
CA ASN A 142 4.21 5.00 0.07
C ASN A 142 4.85 4.59 -1.26
N CYS A 143 6.15 4.34 -1.21
CA CYS A 143 6.97 4.00 -2.35
C CYS A 143 7.54 2.60 -2.16
N GLY A 144 7.12 1.67 -3.02
CA GLY A 144 7.62 0.29 -3.03
C GLY A 144 9.15 0.22 -3.04
N THR A 145 9.77 -0.74 -2.35
CA THR A 145 11.22 -0.94 -2.40
C THR A 145 11.59 -2.17 -3.23
N PRO A 146 12.79 -2.23 -3.83
CA PRO A 146 13.13 -3.34 -4.73
C PRO A 146 13.04 -4.69 -4.04
N TRP A 147 12.84 -5.73 -4.86
CA TRP A 147 12.76 -7.12 -4.41
C TRP A 147 11.59 -7.33 -3.44
N TYR A 148 10.38 -7.11 -3.96
CA TYR A 148 9.12 -7.33 -3.24
C TYR A 148 9.10 -6.60 -1.89
N ASP A 149 9.54 -5.34 -1.92
CA ASP A 149 9.57 -4.44 -0.76
C ASP A 149 10.52 -4.83 0.37
N GLN A 150 11.55 -5.64 0.10
CA GLN A 150 12.49 -6.05 1.15
C GLN A 150 13.82 -5.28 1.14
N LYS A 151 14.19 -4.62 0.05
CA LYS A 151 15.46 -3.86 -0.04
C LYS A 151 15.35 -2.42 0.44
N ILE A 152 14.94 -2.26 1.69
CA ILE A 152 14.83 -0.98 2.39
C ILE A 152 16.14 -0.18 2.37
N LEU A 153 17.30 -0.83 2.54
CA LEU A 153 18.58 -0.12 2.59
C LEU A 153 19.04 0.40 1.21
N ASP A 154 18.57 -0.21 0.12
CA ASP A 154 18.81 0.29 -1.23
C ASP A 154 18.02 1.57 -1.47
N ALA A 155 16.75 1.59 -1.03
CA ALA A 155 15.91 2.79 -1.04
C ALA A 155 16.48 3.89 -0.13
N TYR A 156 17.00 3.55 1.05
CA TYR A 156 17.70 4.50 1.92
C TYR A 156 18.95 5.11 1.27
N SER A 157 19.68 4.33 0.46
CA SER A 157 20.91 4.78 -0.20
C SER A 157 20.63 5.72 -1.39
N ASN A 158 19.47 5.59 -2.02
CA ASN A 158 19.01 6.48 -3.08
C ASN A 158 17.54 6.87 -2.90
N PRO A 159 17.22 7.69 -1.88
CA PRO A 159 15.85 8.05 -1.56
C PRO A 159 15.32 9.09 -2.55
N ILE A 160 14.00 9.17 -2.66
CA ILE A 160 13.31 10.30 -3.28
C ILE A 160 13.69 11.58 -2.53
N LYS A 161 14.18 12.58 -3.26
CA LYS A 161 14.62 13.88 -2.73
C LYS A 161 13.58 14.95 -3.04
N ASN A 162 13.61 16.05 -2.28
CA ASN A 162 12.81 17.26 -2.49
C ASN A 162 11.29 17.10 -2.30
N TYR A 163 10.83 15.98 -1.73
CA TYR A 163 9.43 15.76 -1.38
C TYR A 163 9.30 15.42 0.10
N ASN A 164 8.29 16.00 0.74
CA ASN A 164 7.86 15.64 2.10
C ASN A 164 6.82 14.51 2.05
N ASN A 165 6.47 13.95 3.21
CA ASN A 165 5.41 12.94 3.37
C ASN A 165 5.58 11.72 2.45
N ILE A 166 6.84 11.29 2.27
CA ILE A 166 7.21 10.04 1.59
C ILE A 166 7.56 8.99 2.64
N MET A 167 7.01 7.80 2.48
CA MET A 167 7.36 6.59 3.23
C MET A 167 7.74 5.49 2.24
N TYR A 168 8.47 4.48 2.70
CA TYR A 168 8.95 3.38 1.88
C TYR A 168 8.30 2.08 2.35
N THR A 169 7.78 1.31 1.40
CA THR A 169 7.05 0.09 1.69
C THR A 169 7.99 -1.01 2.15
N LEU A 170 7.52 -1.78 3.14
CA LEU A 170 8.08 -3.07 3.53
C LEU A 170 6.98 -4.14 3.43
N HIS A 171 7.24 -5.22 2.72
CA HIS A 171 6.43 -6.44 2.80
C HIS A 171 7.21 -7.55 3.50
N PHE A 172 6.49 -8.36 4.27
CA PHE A 172 7.05 -9.58 4.85
C PHE A 172 5.98 -10.66 5.02
N TYR A 173 6.43 -11.90 4.96
CA TYR A 173 5.60 -13.09 5.16
C TYR A 173 6.25 -13.93 6.26
N ALA A 174 5.53 -14.17 7.35
CA ALA A 174 6.11 -14.65 8.60
C ALA A 174 6.72 -16.07 8.50
N SER A 175 6.23 -16.90 7.58
CA SER A 175 6.80 -18.23 7.34
C SER A 175 7.93 -18.22 6.30
N GLU A 176 8.17 -17.09 5.64
CA GLU A 176 9.27 -16.94 4.68
C GLU A 176 10.63 -16.99 5.40
N GLY A 177 11.61 -17.61 4.75
CA GLY A 177 12.97 -17.66 5.29
C GLY A 177 13.58 -16.26 5.42
N GLY A 178 14.39 -16.03 6.46
CA GLY A 178 15.15 -14.78 6.59
C GLY A 178 14.47 -13.65 7.37
N ALA A 179 13.35 -13.90 8.05
CA ALA A 179 12.65 -12.90 8.87
C ALA A 179 13.56 -12.17 9.89
N ASP A 180 14.50 -12.87 10.54
CA ASP A 180 15.49 -12.23 11.45
C ASP A 180 16.38 -11.22 10.73
N GLN A 181 16.80 -11.53 9.51
CA GLN A 181 17.65 -10.64 8.72
C GLN A 181 16.86 -9.40 8.27
N LEU A 182 15.60 -9.59 7.88
CA LEU A 182 14.72 -8.49 7.49
C LEU A 182 14.41 -7.57 8.70
N ARG A 183 14.17 -8.12 9.90
CA ARG A 183 14.03 -7.32 11.12
C ARG A 183 15.27 -6.51 11.45
N LYS A 184 16.48 -7.07 11.29
CA LYS A 184 17.74 -6.32 11.44
C LYS A 184 17.85 -5.16 10.44
N VAL A 185 17.41 -5.35 9.21
CA VAL A 185 17.32 -4.28 8.20
C VAL A 185 16.37 -3.16 8.67
N VAL A 186 15.20 -3.52 9.20
CA VAL A 186 14.26 -2.56 9.77
C VAL A 186 14.87 -1.82 10.96
N GLU A 187 15.54 -2.50 11.89
CA GLU A 187 16.22 -1.84 13.01
C GLU A 187 17.25 -0.80 12.54
N ILE A 188 18.04 -1.12 11.51
CA ILE A 188 19.01 -0.19 10.92
C ILE A 188 18.30 1.03 10.34
N ALA A 189 17.21 0.83 9.61
CA ALA A 189 16.46 1.90 8.99
C ALA A 189 15.76 2.79 10.03
N LEU A 190 15.20 2.21 11.10
CA LEU A 190 14.63 2.94 12.24
C LEU A 190 15.70 3.79 12.95
N LYS A 191 16.89 3.24 13.20
CA LYS A 191 18.03 3.99 13.77
C LYS A 191 18.44 5.17 12.89
N ARG A 192 18.32 5.01 11.57
CA ARG A 192 18.56 6.06 10.56
C ARG A 192 17.38 7.01 10.36
N LYS A 193 16.28 6.82 11.09
CA LYS A 193 15.03 7.60 10.94
C LYS A 193 14.46 7.55 9.51
N PHE A 194 14.67 6.43 8.81
CA PHE A 194 14.12 6.22 7.48
C PHE A 194 12.64 5.84 7.60
N PRO A 195 11.71 6.54 6.91
CA PRO A 195 10.28 6.33 7.09
C PRO A 195 9.82 5.07 6.37
N ILE A 196 9.56 4.00 7.12
CA ILE A 196 9.04 2.73 6.58
C ILE A 196 7.57 2.58 6.94
N PHE A 197 6.79 1.98 6.05
CA PHE A 197 5.42 1.57 6.31
C PHE A 197 5.19 0.14 5.78
N VAL A 198 4.59 -0.72 6.60
CA VAL A 198 4.20 -2.07 6.18
C VAL A 198 2.80 -1.99 5.57
N THR A 199 2.71 -1.98 4.24
CA THR A 199 1.43 -1.92 3.52
C THR A 199 0.82 -3.31 3.30
N GLU A 200 1.66 -4.35 3.30
CA GLU A 200 1.27 -5.76 3.23
C GLU A 200 2.13 -6.64 4.14
N HIS A 201 1.51 -7.60 4.80
CA HIS A 201 2.20 -8.73 5.40
C HIS A 201 1.28 -9.94 5.50
N GLY A 202 1.86 -11.14 5.53
CA GLY A 202 1.13 -12.40 5.69
C GLY A 202 1.70 -13.25 6.81
N LEU A 203 0.90 -14.19 7.31
CA LEU A 203 1.30 -15.11 8.36
C LEU A 203 1.94 -16.40 7.82
N THR A 204 1.85 -16.61 6.50
CA THR A 204 2.27 -17.81 5.76
C THR A 204 3.53 -17.51 4.93
N LEU A 205 3.78 -18.29 3.87
CA LEU A 205 4.83 -18.02 2.88
C LEU A 205 4.39 -16.90 1.93
N GLY A 206 5.35 -16.29 1.22
CA GLY A 206 5.08 -15.26 0.21
C GLY A 206 4.27 -15.73 -0.99
N THR A 207 4.05 -17.04 -1.13
CA THR A 207 3.12 -17.61 -2.13
C THR A 207 1.64 -17.37 -1.77
N GLY A 208 1.35 -16.88 -0.56
CA GLY A 208 -0.01 -16.74 -0.03
C GLY A 208 -0.59 -18.03 0.57
N ASP A 209 0.21 -19.09 0.69
CA ASP A 209 -0.19 -20.40 1.22
C ASP A 209 0.92 -20.98 2.14
N GLY A 210 0.66 -22.15 2.74
CA GLY A 210 1.57 -22.84 3.64
C GLY A 210 1.24 -22.62 5.12
N PRO A 211 2.10 -23.13 6.03
CA PRO A 211 1.82 -23.08 7.46
C PRO A 211 1.84 -21.64 7.96
N ILE A 212 0.94 -21.33 8.89
CA ILE A 212 0.96 -20.09 9.66
C ILE A 212 2.13 -20.15 10.65
N ASN A 213 2.95 -19.10 10.70
CA ASN A 213 4.03 -18.96 11.66
C ASN A 213 3.73 -17.85 12.68
N GLU A 214 2.92 -18.19 13.68
CA GLU A 214 2.54 -17.26 14.76
C GLU A 214 3.75 -16.77 15.55
N GLN A 215 4.74 -17.65 15.78
CA GLN A 215 5.94 -17.29 16.52
C GLN A 215 6.69 -16.15 15.81
N GLN A 216 6.91 -16.27 14.50
CA GLN A 216 7.56 -15.21 13.73
C GLN A 216 6.70 -13.97 13.60
N THR A 217 5.38 -14.13 13.44
CA THR A 217 4.43 -13.01 13.38
C THR A 217 4.52 -12.13 14.62
N ASN A 218 4.54 -12.73 15.81
CA ASN A 218 4.56 -12.00 17.09
C ASN A 218 5.88 -11.26 17.37
N LEU A 219 6.92 -11.44 16.55
CA LEU A 219 8.19 -10.72 16.65
C LEU A 219 8.20 -9.40 15.86
N TRP A 220 7.15 -9.12 15.07
CA TRP A 220 6.98 -7.89 14.30
C TRP A 220 6.08 -6.89 15.03
#